data_AF-A0A7W0HBQ2-F1
#
_entry.id   AF-A0A7W0HBQ2-F1
#
_cell.length_a   1.000
_cell.length_b   1.000
_cell.length_c   1.000
_cell.angle_alpha   90.00
_cell.angle_beta   90.00
_cell.angle_gamma   90.00
#
_symmetry.space_group_name_H-M   'P 1'
#
loop_
_entity.id
_entity.type
_entity.pdbx_description
1 polymer ?
#
loop_
_entity_poly.entity_id
_entity_poly.type
_entity_poly.pdbx_seq_one_letter_code
_entity_poly.pdbx_strand_id
1 'polypeptide(L)' 'AQCSAHGSAVEAVVEGSSVRFVQPHRRVAPGQSVVFYRGDEVVGGGLVA' A
#
# COMPACT_ATOMS: atom_id res chain seq x y z
N ALA A 1 3.12 2.75 0.55
CA ALA A 1 2.38 1.48 0.52
C ALA A 1 2.94 0.59 -0.60
N GLN A 2 3.11 -0.72 -0.35
CA GLN A 2 3.68 -1.69 -1.29
C GLN A 2 2.68 -2.83 -1.55
N CYS A 3 2.38 -3.11 -2.81
CA CYS A 3 1.37 -4.11 -3.23
C CYS A 3 1.97 -5.40 -3.82
N SER A 4 3.31 -5.53 -3.85
CA SER A 4 4.03 -6.70 -4.39
C SER A 4 5.37 -6.86 -3.69
N ALA A 5 5.83 -8.08 -3.44
CA ALA A 5 7.05 -8.35 -2.67
C ALA A 5 8.35 -7.72 -3.23
N HIS A 6 8.34 -7.25 -4.49
CA HIS A 6 9.48 -6.61 -5.17
C HIS A 6 9.19 -5.18 -5.67
N GLY A 7 8.05 -4.58 -5.33
CA GLY A 7 7.71 -3.21 -5.73
C GLY A 7 8.25 -2.17 -4.75
N SER A 8 8.73 -1.03 -5.24
CA SER A 8 9.08 0.11 -4.37
C SER A 8 7.85 0.64 -3.65
N ALA A 9 7.98 0.96 -2.37
CA ALA A 9 6.93 1.65 -1.63
C ALA A 9 6.66 3.00 -2.29
N VAL A 10 5.38 3.28 -2.58
CA VAL A 10 4.93 4.57 -3.12
C VAL A 10 4.24 5.39 -2.04
N GLU A 11 4.28 6.72 -2.18
CA GLU A 11 3.55 7.62 -1.29
C GLU A 11 2.04 7.38 -1.39
N ALA A 12 1.41 7.29 -0.22
CA ALA A 12 -0.02 7.09 -0.10
C ALA A 12 -0.52 7.68 1.23
N VAL A 13 -1.80 8.03 1.25
CA VAL A 13 -2.53 8.45 2.45
C VAL A 13 -3.46 7.32 2.87
N VAL A 14 -3.48 7.02 4.17
CA VAL A 14 -4.41 6.06 4.77
C VAL A 14 -5.55 6.84 5.42
N GLU A 15 -6.78 6.54 5.01
CA GLU A 15 -8.01 7.17 5.49
C GLU A 15 -8.96 6.07 5.99
N GLY A 16 -8.87 5.75 7.29
CA GLY A 16 -9.59 4.60 7.86
C GLY A 16 -9.12 3.28 7.24
N SER A 17 -10.02 2.57 6.55
CA SER A 17 -9.72 1.33 5.82
C SER A 17 -9.36 1.54 4.35
N SER A 18 -9.33 2.80 3.89
CA SER A 18 -9.04 3.15 2.50
C SER A 18 -7.60 3.63 2.35
N VAL A 19 -6.99 3.31 1.20
CA VAL A 19 -5.65 3.77 0.84
C VAL A 19 -5.73 4.55 -0.46
N ARG A 20 -5.24 5.79 -0.45
CA ARG A 20 -5.17 6.64 -1.64
C ARG A 20 -3.71 6.88 -2.01
N PHE A 21 -3.30 6.35 -3.16
CA PHE A 21 -1.98 6.63 -3.72
C PHE A 21 -1.90 8.07 -4.23
N VAL A 22 -0.75 8.73 -4.02
CA VAL A 22 -0.53 10.11 -4.50
C VAL A 22 -0.48 10.15 -6.03
N GLN A 23 0.11 9.12 -6.64
CA GLN A 23 0.12 8.91 -8.09
C GLN A 23 -0.67 7.66 -8.46
N PRO A 24 -1.26 7.59 -9.69
CA PRO A 24 -1.97 6.40 -10.14
C PRO A 24 -1.10 5.15 -10.04
N HIS A 25 -1.48 4.21 -9.18
CA HIS A 25 -0.80 2.93 -9.04
C HIS A 25 -1.51 1.87 -9.88
N ARG A 26 -0.77 1.18 -10.74
CA ARG A 26 -1.32 0.12 -11.59
C ARG A 26 -1.29 -1.22 -10.86
N ARG A 27 -2.15 -2.15 -11.30
CA ARG A 27 -2.20 -3.56 -10.84
C ARG A 27 -2.55 -3.75 -9.37
N VAL A 28 -3.42 -2.89 -8.82
CA VAL A 28 -4.11 -3.13 -7.55
C VAL A 28 -5.27 -4.08 -7.81
N ALA A 29 -5.28 -5.24 -7.16
CA ALA A 29 -6.30 -6.27 -7.33
C ALA A 29 -6.73 -6.85 -5.98
N PRO A 30 -8.00 -7.25 -5.83
CA PRO A 30 -8.48 -7.94 -4.62
C PRO A 30 -7.62 -9.14 -4.25
N GLY A 31 -7.40 -9.32 -2.95
CA GLY A 31 -6.55 -10.38 -2.39
C GLY A 31 -5.05 -10.07 -2.41
N GLN A 32 -4.61 -8.96 -2.99
CA GLN A 32 -3.22 -8.51 -2.84
C GLN A 32 -2.96 -7.99 -1.43
N SER A 33 -1.76 -8.23 -0.90
CA SER A 33 -1.31 -7.64 0.35
C SER A 33 -0.77 -6.23 0.12
N VAL A 34 -1.14 -5.29 0.99
CA VAL A 34 -0.62 -3.93 1.05
C VAL A 34 0.13 -3.75 2.36
N VAL A 35 1.39 -3.29 2.29
CA VAL A 35 2.21 -2.99 3.46
C VAL A 35 2.46 -1.49 3.55
N PHE A 36 2.33 -0.91 4.74
CA PHE A 36 2.54 0.50 5.02
C PHE A 36 3.87 0.71 5.73
N TYR A 37 4.58 1.74 5.29
CA TYR A 37 5.88 2.11 5.82
C TYR A 37 5.87 3.57 6.29
N ARG A 38 6.65 3.87 7.34
CA ARG A 38 7.02 5.23 7.74
C ARG A 38 8.55 5.28 7.79
N GLY A 39 9.16 5.88 6.76
CA GLY A 39 10.58 5.70 6.52
C GLY A 39 10.86 4.22 6.24
N ASP A 40 11.80 3.63 7.00
CA ASP A 40 12.19 2.22 6.88
C ASP A 40 11.39 1.28 7.81
N GLU A 41 10.47 1.83 8.62
CA GLU A 41 9.68 1.06 9.58
C GLU A 41 8.35 0.60 8.97
N VAL A 42 8.01 -0.69 9.16
CA VAL A 42 6.67 -1.22 8.83
C VAL A 42 5.70 -0.83 9.93
N VAL A 43 4.65 -0.09 9.56
CA VAL A 43 3.64 0.40 10.51
C VAL A 43 2.30 -0.33 10.41
N GLY A 44 2.16 -1.24 9.44
CA GLY A 44 0.98 -2.09 9.31
C GLY A 44 0.81 -2.66 7.90
N GLY A 45 -0.31 -3.35 7.70
CA GLY A 45 -0.69 -3.87 6.39
C GLY A 45 -2.11 -4.41 6.37
N GLY A 46 -2.57 -4.81 5.19
CA GLY A 46 -3.90 -5.35 4.99
C GLY A 46 -4.04 -6.05 3.64
N LEU A 47 -5.23 -6.60 3.39
CA LEU A 47 -5.61 -7.16 2.10
C LEU A 47 -6.47 -6.15 1.35
N VAL A 48 -6.20 -6.01 0.05
CA VAL A 48 -7.12 -5.31 -0.85
C VAL A 48 -8.42 -6.10 -0.90
N ALA A 49 -9.52 -5.45 -0.54
CA ALA A 49 -10.88 -5.98 -0.67
C ALA A 49 -11.37 -5.88 -2.12
#